data_AF-A0A224Y4U0-F1
#
_entry.id   AF-A0A224Y4U0-F1
#
_cell.length_a   1.000
_cell.length_b   1.000
_cell.length_c   1.000
_cell.angle_alpha   90.00
_cell.angle_beta   90.00
_cell.angle_gamma   90.00
#
_symmetry.space_group_name_H-M   'P 1'
#
loop_
_entity.id
_entity.type
_entity.pdbx_description
1 polymer ?
#
loop_
_entity_poly.entity_id
_entity_poly.type
_entity_poly.pdbx_seq_one_letter_code
_entity_poly.pdbx_strand_id
1 'polypeptide(L)'
;THAANHVEARHDDQGCDTRRDQCVYPDGCLCPWLSGLGCVDHCRYHYDSATGRCVMGGEQHNCNKFASLQLCQELCENTLRRRG
;
A
#
# COMPACT_ATOMS: atom_id res chain seq x y z
N THR A 1 -2.94 -11.30 -39.62
CA THR A 1 -3.11 -12.05 -38.35
C THR A 1 -1.99 -11.66 -37.41
N HIS A 2 -2.23 -10.73 -36.49
CA HIS A 2 -1.23 -10.36 -35.48
C HIS A 2 -1.74 -10.83 -34.14
N ALA A 3 -1.21 -11.97 -33.69
CA ALA A 3 -1.51 -12.58 -32.41
C ALA A 3 -0.95 -11.69 -31.30
N ALA A 4 -1.82 -11.09 -30.50
CA ALA A 4 -1.43 -10.54 -29.21
C ALA A 4 -1.17 -11.73 -28.27
N ASN A 5 0.11 -12.02 -28.04
CA ASN A 5 0.51 -12.89 -26.93
C ASN A 5 0.16 -12.15 -25.64
N HIS A 6 -1.03 -12.44 -25.12
CA HIS A 6 -1.44 -12.03 -23.78
C HIS A 6 -0.62 -12.88 -22.80
N VAL A 7 0.61 -12.42 -22.53
CA VAL A 7 1.36 -12.91 -21.38
C VAL A 7 0.66 -12.31 -20.19
N GLU A 8 -0.32 -13.06 -19.64
CA GLU A 8 -0.86 -12.88 -18.30
C GLU A 8 0.33 -12.91 -17.35
N ALA A 9 0.93 -11.74 -17.10
CA ALA A 9 1.89 -11.57 -16.04
C ALA A 9 1.18 -11.98 -14.76
N ARG A 10 1.82 -12.88 -14.02
CA ARG A 10 1.32 -13.43 -12.76
C ARG A 10 0.79 -12.29 -11.91
N HIS A 11 -0.53 -12.21 -11.77
CA HIS A 11 -1.22 -11.39 -10.79
C HIS A 11 -0.80 -11.93 -9.41
N ASP A 12 0.33 -11.45 -8.89
CA ASP A 12 0.62 -11.49 -7.47
C ASP A 12 -0.29 -10.44 -6.84
N ASP A 13 -1.36 -10.95 -6.23
CA ASP A 13 -2.70 -10.36 -5.99
C ASP A 13 -2.76 -9.13 -5.06
N GLN A 14 -1.65 -8.42 -4.84
CA GLN A 14 -1.64 -7.20 -4.03
C GLN A 14 -0.77 -6.16 -4.73
N GLY A 15 -1.42 -5.28 -5.49
CA GLY A 15 -0.85 -4.10 -6.14
C GLY A 15 -0.30 -3.10 -5.12
N CYS A 16 0.80 -3.46 -4.47
CA CYS A 16 1.45 -2.67 -3.42
C CYS A 16 2.50 -1.72 -3.99
N ASP A 17 2.89 -1.86 -5.26
CA ASP A 17 3.86 -0.99 -5.93
C ASP A 17 3.14 0.14 -6.67
N THR A 18 3.28 1.37 -6.17
CA THR A 18 2.66 2.58 -6.73
C THR A 18 3.12 2.88 -8.17
N ARG A 19 4.19 2.25 -8.66
CA ARG A 19 4.71 2.42 -10.04
C ARG A 19 4.02 1.50 -11.04
N ARG A 20 3.42 0.42 -10.56
CA ARG A 20 2.77 -0.61 -11.39
C ARG A 20 1.26 -0.48 -11.33
N ASP A 21 0.74 -0.16 -10.14
CA ASP A 21 -0.69 -0.22 -9.84
C ASP A 21 -1.19 1.07 -9.20
N GLN A 22 -2.50 1.29 -9.31
CA GLN A 22 -3.20 2.30 -8.54
C GLN A 22 -3.53 1.74 -7.15
N CYS A 23 -3.06 2.41 -6.10
CA CYS A 23 -3.36 1.99 -4.74
C CYS A 23 -4.87 2.08 -4.45
N VAL A 24 -5.47 0.96 -4.07
CA VAL A 24 -6.87 0.84 -3.67
C VAL A 24 -6.94 0.66 -2.16
N TYR A 25 -7.80 1.42 -1.47
CA TYR A 25 -7.94 1.38 -0.02
C TYR A 25 -9.27 0.76 0.42
N PRO A 26 -9.29 -0.01 1.50
CA PRO A 26 -8.22 -0.17 2.50
C PRO A 26 -7.21 -1.29 2.19
N ASP A 27 -7.30 -1.98 1.05
CA ASP A 27 -6.46 -3.16 0.77
C ASP A 27 -4.96 -2.79 0.70
N GLY A 28 -4.63 -1.61 0.16
CA GLY A 28 -3.27 -1.05 0.18
C GLY A 28 -2.72 -0.77 1.58
N CYS A 29 -3.58 -0.62 2.60
CA CYS A 29 -3.15 -0.52 4.01
C CYS A 29 -2.58 -1.85 4.53
N LEU A 30 -2.94 -2.97 3.89
CA LEU A 30 -2.53 -4.31 4.31
C LEU A 30 -1.24 -4.76 3.62
N CYS A 31 -0.71 -3.96 2.68
CA CYS A 31 0.60 -4.17 2.11
C CYS A 31 1.68 -4.15 3.21
N PRO A 32 2.65 -5.09 3.21
CA PRO A 32 3.77 -5.03 4.14
C PRO A 32 4.52 -3.72 3.94
N TRP A 33 4.63 -2.89 4.97
CA TRP A 33 5.21 -1.54 4.84
C TRP A 33 6.68 -1.54 4.39
N LEU A 34 7.39 -2.64 4.67
CA LEU A 34 8.76 -2.91 4.23
C LEU A 34 8.76 -4.10 3.25
N SER A 35 8.60 -3.82 1.97
CA SER A 35 8.49 -4.79 0.88
C SER A 35 9.66 -4.70 -0.12
N GLY A 36 10.65 -3.86 0.13
CA GLY A 36 11.75 -3.61 -0.81
C GLY A 36 11.33 -2.75 -2.01
N LEU A 37 10.25 -1.98 -1.88
CA LEU A 37 9.71 -1.13 -2.95
C LEU A 37 10.43 0.22 -3.07
N GLY A 38 11.47 0.46 -2.27
CA GLY A 38 12.33 1.64 -2.38
C GLY A 38 12.98 1.98 -1.04
N CYS A 39 13.60 3.15 -0.97
CA CYS A 39 14.15 3.65 0.28
C CYS A 39 13.04 3.96 1.28
N VAL A 40 13.33 3.79 2.57
CA VAL A 40 12.45 4.22 3.66
C VAL A 40 12.53 5.73 3.80
N ASP A 41 11.38 6.39 3.79
CA ASP A 41 11.20 7.81 4.08
C ASP A 41 10.63 7.97 5.50
N HIS A 42 11.45 8.45 6.42
CA HIS A 42 11.07 8.64 7.82
C HIS A 42 10.07 9.79 8.05
N CYS A 43 9.85 10.65 7.04
CA CYS A 43 8.86 11.73 7.09
C CYS A 43 7.46 11.30 6.61
N ARG A 44 7.28 10.01 6.32
CA ARG A 44 6.00 9.41 5.90
C ARG A 44 5.36 8.62 7.01
N TYR A 45 4.17 8.10 6.72
CA TYR A 45 3.43 7.25 7.63
C TYR A 45 3.00 5.97 6.90
N HIS A 46 2.90 4.86 7.62
CA HIS A 46 2.28 3.63 7.16
C HIS A 46 1.31 3.12 8.21
N TYR A 47 0.35 2.30 7.79
CA TYR A 47 -0.51 1.56 8.69
C TYR A 47 0.20 0.29 9.14
N ASP A 48 0.38 0.15 10.45
CA ASP A 48 0.83 -1.08 11.08
C ASP A 48 -0.40 -1.91 11.46
N SER A 49 -0.61 -3.02 10.76
CA SER A 49 -1.74 -3.93 10.98
C SER A 49 -1.61 -4.73 12.27
N ALA A 50 -0.40 -4.89 12.84
CA ALA A 50 -0.21 -5.60 14.09
C ALA A 50 -0.69 -4.76 15.29
N THR A 51 -0.48 -3.44 15.26
CA THR A 51 -0.97 -2.52 16.30
C THR A 51 -2.32 -1.88 15.95
N GLY A 52 -2.70 -1.90 14.67
CA GLY A 52 -3.90 -1.25 14.16
C GLY A 52 -3.78 0.28 14.11
N ARG A 53 -2.55 0.81 13.96
CA ARG A 53 -2.23 2.23 14.09
C ARG A 53 -1.35 2.73 12.95
N CYS A 54 -1.49 4.00 12.61
CA CYS A 54 -0.59 4.68 11.72
C CYS A 54 0.68 5.13 12.45
N VAL A 55 1.84 4.73 11.94
CA VAL A 55 3.16 4.99 12.54
C VAL A 55 4.10 5.64 11.52
N MET A 56 5.16 6.30 11.98
CA MET A 56 6.13 6.97 11.08
C MET A 56 6.98 5.96 10.30
N GLY A 57 7.39 6.37 9.10
CA GLY A 57 8.14 5.57 8.14
C GLY A 57 7.25 5.04 7.01
N GLY A 58 7.87 4.76 5.86
CA GLY A 58 7.24 4.08 4.73
C GLY A 58 8.15 4.06 3.51
N GLU A 59 8.06 3.03 2.69
CA GLU A 59 8.86 2.93 1.47
C GLU A 59 8.29 3.77 0.33
N GLN A 60 9.16 4.40 -0.45
CA GLN A 60 8.80 5.37 -1.51
C GLN A 60 7.65 4.92 -2.44
N HIS A 61 7.71 3.69 -2.93
CA HIS A 61 6.74 3.16 -3.89
C HIS A 61 5.76 2.16 -3.29
N ASN A 62 5.61 2.15 -1.96
CA ASN A 62 4.66 1.26 -1.30
C ASN A 62 3.28 1.95 -1.19
N CYS A 63 2.21 1.23 -1.50
CA CYS A 63 0.85 1.70 -1.29
C CYS A 63 0.50 1.92 0.19
N ASN A 64 1.18 1.22 1.10
CA ASN A 64 1.13 1.49 2.53
C ASN A 64 2.13 2.61 2.91
N LYS A 65 2.09 3.74 2.20
CA LYS A 65 2.88 4.95 2.49
C LYS A 65 2.05 6.20 2.24
N PHE A 66 1.84 6.97 3.30
CA PHE A 66 1.03 8.17 3.30
C PHE A 66 1.86 9.42 3.57
N ALA A 67 1.45 10.54 2.98
CA ALA A 67 2.11 11.83 3.16
C ALA A 67 1.88 12.44 4.54
N SER A 68 0.80 12.07 5.24
CA SER A 68 0.45 12.57 6.56
C SER A 68 -0.22 11.51 7.43
N LEU A 69 -0.13 11.69 8.74
CA LEU A 69 -0.80 10.84 9.73
C LEU A 69 -2.32 10.81 9.51
N GLN A 70 -2.92 11.98 9.27
CA GLN A 70 -4.36 12.11 9.07
C GLN A 70 -4.84 11.28 7.85
N LEU A 71 -4.14 11.36 6.72
CA LEU A 71 -4.50 10.61 5.53
C LEU A 71 -4.43 9.10 5.76
N CYS A 72 -3.39 8.65 6.47
CA CYS A 72 -3.25 7.24 6.86
C CYS A 72 -4.43 6.80 7.75
N GLN A 73 -4.78 7.60 8.76
CA GLN A 73 -5.87 7.28 9.69
C GLN A 73 -7.23 7.23 8.99
N GLU A 74 -7.50 8.17 8.10
CA GLU A 74 -8.75 8.24 7.34
C GLU A 74 -8.92 7.03 6.41
N LEU A 75 -7.87 6.65 5.68
CA LEU A 75 -7.93 5.56 4.71
C LEU A 75 -7.83 4.18 5.36
N CYS A 76 -7.05 4.03 6.43
CA CYS A 76 -6.75 2.73 7.04
C CYS A 76 -7.46 2.52 8.37
N GLU A 77 -7.12 3.28 9.42
CA GLU A 77 -7.68 3.06 10.76
C GLU A 77 -9.21 3.15 10.75
N ASN A 78 -9.77 4.22 10.17
CA ASN A 78 -11.21 4.46 10.19
C ASN A 78 -11.99 3.53 9.25
N THR A 79 -11.38 3.11 8.14
CA THR A 79 -12.03 2.23 7.16
C THR A 79 -11.99 0.78 7.63
N LEU A 80 -10.84 0.30 8.10
CA LEU A 80 -10.68 -1.07 8.59
C LEU A 80 -11.48 -1.31 9.88
N ARG A 81 -11.56 -0.31 10.79
CA ARG A 81 -12.45 -0.40 11.97
C ARG A 81 -13.92 -0.50 11.63
N ARG A 82 -14.36 0.04 10.48
CA ARG A 82 -15.76 -0.05 10.04
C ARG A 82 -16.09 -1.37 9.34
N ARG A 83 -15.09 -2.17 8.99
CA ARG A 83 -15.26 -3.49 8.36
C ARG A 83 -15.33 -4.64 9.38
N GLY A 84 -15.00 -4.40 10.65
CA GLY A 84 -15.12 -5.34 11.76
C GLY A 84 -16.25 -4.97 12.70
#